data_AF-A0A5A7SVP1-F1
#
_entry.id   AF-A0A5A7SVP1-F1
#
_cell.length_a   1.000
_cell.length_b   1.000
_cell.length_c   1.000
_cell.angle_alpha   90.00
_cell.angle_beta   90.00
_cell.angle_gamma   90.00
#
_symmetry.space_group_name_H-M   'P 1'
#
loop_
_entity.id
_entity.type
_entity.pdbx_description
1 polymer ?
#
loop_
_entity_poly.entity_id
_entity_poly.type
_entity_poly.pdbx_seq_one_letter_code
_entity_poly.pdbx_strand_id
1 'polypeptide(L)' 'MSDVQGVARKLVKAALHGAAKKREMRYTDLKKIDRGVRRHFHDDITVIVLFLDSHLISRSPSYGPMLSIRGGSGILARS' A
#
# COMPACT_ATOMS: atom_id res chain seq x y z
N MET A 1 9.83 23.42 -6.14
CA MET A 1 8.55 23.14 -5.44
C MET A 1 8.76 21.93 -4.55
N SER A 2 8.95 22.14 -3.27
CA SER A 2 9.12 21.08 -2.27
C SER A 2 7.77 20.40 -2.02
N ASP A 3 7.47 19.38 -2.82
CA ASP A 3 6.29 18.52 -2.67
C ASP A 3 6.44 17.77 -1.33
N VAL A 4 5.66 18.14 -0.32
CA VAL A 4 5.54 17.35 0.91
C VAL A 4 4.90 16.01 0.52
N GLN A 5 5.71 14.99 0.28
CA GLN A 5 5.20 13.68 -0.15
C GLN A 5 4.45 13.02 1.01
N GLY A 6 3.12 13.00 0.93
CA GLY A 6 2.25 12.27 1.87
C GLY A 6 2.58 10.77 1.91
N VAL A 7 2.19 10.11 3.01
CA VAL A 7 2.51 8.67 3.27
C VAL A 7 2.08 7.78 2.10
N ALA A 8 0.88 7.98 1.57
CA ALA A 8 0.39 7.22 0.42
C ALA A 8 1.32 7.33 -0.80
N ARG A 9 1.81 8.53 -1.12
CA ARG A 9 2.74 8.74 -2.24
C ARG A 9 4.08 8.03 -2.02
N LYS A 10 4.59 8.04 -0.78
CA LYS A 10 5.82 7.31 -0.42
C LYS A 10 5.65 5.81 -0.60
N LEU A 11 4.52 5.25 -0.15
CA LEU A 11 4.19 3.83 -0.28
C LEU A 11 3.98 3.41 -1.74
N VAL A 12 3.27 4.21 -2.54
CA VAL A 12 3.13 3.95 -3.98
C VAL A 12 4.50 3.93 -4.66
N LYS A 13 5.38 4.88 -4.34
CA LYS A 13 6.75 4.91 -4.89
C LYS A 13 7.53 3.64 -4.50
N ALA A 14 7.45 3.21 -3.24
CA ALA A 14 8.10 1.99 -2.77
C ALA A 14 7.57 0.73 -3.48
N ALA A 15 6.25 0.61 -3.60
CA ALA A 15 5.59 -0.50 -4.30
C ALA A 15 6.02 -0.56 -5.78
N LEU A 16 6.08 0.58 -6.47
CA LEU A 16 6.57 0.66 -7.84
C LEU A 16 8.05 0.28 -7.97
N HIS A 17 8.91 0.65 -7.02
CA HIS A 17 10.30 0.20 -7.02
C HIS A 17 10.40 -1.33 -6.82
N GLY A 18 9.57 -1.90 -5.95
CA GLY A 18 9.50 -3.35 -5.76
C GLY A 18 9.05 -4.09 -7.03
N ALA A 19 8.00 -3.60 -7.69
CA ALA A 19 7.53 -4.13 -8.96
C ALA A 19 8.59 -4.05 -10.06
N ALA A 20 9.29 -2.91 -10.16
CA ALA A 20 10.38 -2.71 -11.13
C ALA A 20 11.52 -3.71 -10.88
N LYS A 21 11.95 -3.88 -9.63
CA LYS A 21 13.02 -4.82 -9.26
C LYS A 21 12.65 -6.27 -9.60
N LYS A 22 11.42 -6.70 -9.34
CA LYS A 22 10.94 -8.07 -9.65
C LYS A 22 10.97 -8.38 -11.14
N ARG A 23 10.95 -7.35 -11.98
CA ARG A 23 10.98 -7.43 -13.44
C ARG A 23 12.32 -6.97 -14.03
N GLU A 24 13.35 -6.85 -13.19
CA GLU A 24 14.71 -6.44 -13.56
C GLU A 24 14.77 -5.13 -14.38
N MET A 25 13.93 -4.16 -14.02
CA MET A 25 13.85 -2.87 -14.70
C MET A 25 14.01 -1.68 -13.76
N ARG A 26 14.28 -0.50 -14.32
CA ARG A 26 14.37 0.73 -13.52
C ARG A 26 12.96 1.27 -13.24
N TYR A 27 12.80 1.90 -12.08
CA TYR A 27 11.58 2.63 -11.74
C TYR A 27 11.18 3.65 -12.83
N THR A 28 12.16 4.34 -13.42
CA THR A 28 11.93 5.32 -14.49
C THR A 28 11.35 4.69 -15.75
N ASP A 29 11.70 3.44 -16.02
CA ASP A 29 11.26 2.72 -17.21
C ASP A 29 9.86 2.17 -16.96
N LEU A 30 9.62 1.57 -15.79
CA LEU A 30 8.28 1.14 -15.36
C LEU A 30 7.24 2.26 -15.41
N LYS A 31 7.65 3.50 -15.06
CA LYS A 31 6.77 4.67 -15.04
C LYS A 31 6.35 5.14 -16.44
N LYS A 32 7.12 4.80 -17.48
CA LYS A 32 6.85 5.18 -18.87
C LYS A 32 6.01 4.15 -19.63
N ILE A 33 5.71 3.00 -19.01
CA ILE A 33 4.93 1.94 -19.67
C ILE A 33 3.46 2.36 -19.79
N ASP A 34 2.92 2.25 -21.00
CA ASP A 34 1.53 2.58 -21.29
C ASP A 34 0.52 1.68 -20.58
N ARG A 35 -0.68 2.24 -20.34
CA ARG A 35 -1.74 1.65 -19.48
C ARG A 35 -2.27 0.27 -19.92
N GLY A 36 -1.94 -0.24 -21.11
CA GLY A 36 -2.28 -1.60 -21.55
C GLY A 36 -1.15 -2.63 -21.33
N VAL A 37 0.10 -2.21 -21.50
CA VAL A 37 1.27 -3.09 -21.41
C VAL A 37 1.70 -3.29 -19.95
N ARG A 38 1.40 -2.32 -19.09
CA ARG A 38 1.80 -2.27 -17.67
C ARG A 38 1.45 -3.53 -16.87
N ARG A 39 0.34 -4.22 -17.19
CA ARG A 39 -0.10 -5.47 -16.53
C ARG A 39 0.89 -6.63 -16.66
N HIS A 40 1.74 -6.64 -17.69
CA HIS A 40 2.83 -7.63 -17.80
C HIS A 40 3.89 -7.45 -16.71
N PHE A 41 3.95 -6.26 -16.09
CA PHE A 41 4.94 -5.91 -15.08
C PHE A 41 4.32 -5.91 -13.68
N HIS A 42 3.13 -5.31 -13.53
CA HIS A 42 2.28 -5.33 -12.33
C HIS A 42 0.82 -5.11 -12.72
N ASP A 43 -0.15 -5.77 -12.06
CA ASP A 43 -1.59 -5.58 -12.33
C ASP A 43 -2.03 -4.14 -12.02
N ASP A 44 -2.32 -3.86 -10.75
CA ASP A 44 -2.64 -2.54 -10.24
C ASP A 44 -2.04 -2.38 -8.84
N ILE A 45 -1.64 -1.15 -8.49
CA ILE A 45 -1.13 -0.82 -7.17
C ILE A 45 -2.08 0.21 -6.55
N THR A 46 -2.77 -0.21 -5.50
CA THR A 46 -3.66 0.66 -4.71
C THR A 46 -3.12 0.74 -3.29
N VAL A 47 -2.99 1.96 -2.76
CA VAL A 47 -2.57 2.22 -1.39
C VAL A 47 -3.66 2.99 -0.67
N ILE A 48 -4.15 2.44 0.44
CA ILE A 48 -5.09 3.08 1.36
C ILE A 48 -4.32 3.37 2.65
N VAL A 49 -4.38 4.61 3.13
CA VAL A 49 -3.78 5.02 4.42
C VAL A 49 -4.91 5.48 5.33
N LEU A 50 -5.11 4.75 6.42
CA LEU A 50 -6.10 5.07 7.46
C LEU A 50 -5.38 5.63 8.67
N PHE A 51 -5.73 6.85 9.09
CA PHE A 51 -5.28 7.42 10.36
C PHE A 51 -6.35 7.15 11.41
N LEU A 52 -5.96 6.48 12.49
CA LEU A 52 -6.85 6.14 13.59
C LEU A 52 -6.47 6.94 14.82
N ASP A 53 -7.42 7.70 15.36
CA ASP A 53 -7.24 8.42 16.63
C ASP A 53 -7.74 7.55 17.78
N SER A 54 -6.79 7.02 18.57
CA SER A 54 -7.10 6.18 19.73
C SER A 54 -7.94 6.87 20.79
N HIS A 55 -7.81 8.19 20.95
CA HIS A 55 -8.55 8.95 21.97
C HIS A 55 -10.02 9.10 21.62
N LEU A 56 -10.34 9.15 20.32
CA LEU A 56 -11.72 9.18 19.84
C LEU A 56 -12.36 7.78 19.87
N ILE A 57 -11.58 6.75 19.52
CA ILE A 57 -12.05 5.36 19.51
C ILE A 57 -12.36 4.86 20.93
N SER A 58 -11.59 5.27 21.93
CA SER A 58 -11.76 4.82 23.33
C SER A 58 -12.92 5.49 24.08
N ARG A 59 -13.50 6.58 23.56
CA ARG A 59 -14.60 7.32 24.20
C ARG A 59 -16.00 6.88 23.76
N SER A 60 -16.11 5.82 22.96
CA SER A 60 -17.40 5.30 22.54
C SER A 60 -18.19 4.72 23.74
N PRO A 61 -19.46 5.11 23.96
CA PRO A 61 -20.27 4.65 25.10
C PRO A 61 -20.81 3.21 24.91
N SER A 62 -20.41 2.52 23.84
CA SER A 62 -20.96 1.22 23.44
C SER A 62 -20.10 0.08 23.99
N TYR A 63 -20.73 -1.06 24.29
CA TYR A 63 -20.20 -2.30 24.89
C TYR A 63 -19.09 -3.05 24.09
N GLY A 64 -18.24 -2.35 23.33
CA GLY A 64 -17.12 -2.94 22.59
C GLY A 64 -16.37 -1.92 21.71
N PRO A 65 -15.15 -2.25 21.25
CA PRO A 65 -14.35 -1.35 20.42
C PRO A 65 -15.03 -1.09 19.07
N MET A 66 -15.13 0.18 18.66
CA MET A 66 -15.75 0.61 17.40
C MET A 66 -15.05 0.04 16.14
N LEU A 67 -13.79 -0.39 16.26
CA LEU A 67 -12.96 -0.91 15.17
C LEU A 67 -12.15 -2.11 15.65
N SER A 68 -12.09 -3.17 14.85
CA SER A 68 -11.25 -4.36 15.08
C SER A 68 -10.30 -4.57 13.92
N ILE A 69 -9.00 -4.70 14.21
CA ILE A 69 -7.95 -4.92 13.20
C ILE A 69 -7.43 -6.35 13.40
N ARG A 70 -7.71 -7.23 12.44
CA ARG A 70 -7.08 -8.56 12.35
C ARG A 70 -6.11 -8.57 11.17
N GLY A 71 -4.87 -8.97 11.41
CA GLY A 71 -3.92 -9.23 10.35
C GLY A 71 -4.27 -10.55 9.65
N GLY A 72 -4.33 -10.55 8.32
CA GLY A 72 -4.37 -11.78 7.52
C GLY A 72 -2.96 -12.34 7.37
N SER A 73 -2.59 -13.36 8.16
CA SER A 73 -1.36 -14.11 7.89
C SER A 73 -1.62 -15.03 6.71
N GLY A 74 -1.01 -14.74 5.56
CA GLY A 74 -1.07 -15.62 4.40
C GLY A 74 -0.52 -17.00 4.74
N ILE A 75 -1.19 -18.04 4.25
CA ILE A 75 -0.80 -19.44 4.37
C ILE A 75 0.63 -19.60 3.83
N LEU A 76 1.60 -19.76 4.73
CA LEU A 76 2.89 -20.36 4.42
C LEU A 76 3.31 -21.26 5.60
N ALA A 77 2.49 -22.27 5.87
CA ALA A 77 3.01 -23.50 6.46
C ALA A 77 3.73 -24.24 5.32
N ARG A 78 5.05 -24.12 5.27
CA ARG A 78 5.89 -25.00 4.47
C ARG A 78 5.96 -26.35 5.18
N SER A 79 5.73 -27.41 4.43
CA SER A 79 6.26 -28.76 4.69
C SER A 79 6.63 -29.36 3.34
#